data_AF-A0A7V9E9Z1-F1
#
_entry.id   AF-A0A7V9E9Z1-F1
#
_cell.length_a   1.000
_cell.length_b   1.000
_cell.length_c   1.000
_cell.angle_alpha   90.00
_cell.angle_beta   90.00
_cell.angle_gamma   90.00
#
_symmetry.space_group_name_H-M   'P 1'
#
loop_
_entity.id
_entity.type
_entity.pdbx_description
1 polymer ?
#
loop_
_entity_poly.entity_id
_entity_poly.type
_entity_poly.pdbx_seq_one_letter_code
_entity_poly.pdbx_strand_id
1 'polypeptide(L)'
;MSPRLLARGLRRHRRPGCAGGAHGRPRARTTRWETAIAAGEQRWVVVDASGEVVGFAAAGDGRDGDIDPDLEVYAINVRAFGYGTGVGAALLATAAEIRLRR
;
A
#
# COMPACT_ATOMS: atom_id res chain seq x y z
N MET A 1 -32.36 14.58 -14.00
CA MET A 1 -31.72 15.71 -13.27
C MET A 1 -30.43 15.18 -12.63
N SER A 2 -29.29 15.53 -13.21
CA SER A 2 -27.96 15.10 -12.72
C SER A 2 -27.38 16.13 -11.75
N PRO A 3 -26.71 15.75 -10.66
CA PRO A 3 -25.90 16.68 -9.89
C PRO A 3 -24.51 16.82 -10.54
N ARG A 4 -24.14 18.07 -10.87
CA ARG A 4 -22.80 18.47 -11.30
C ARG A 4 -21.91 18.65 -10.07
N LEU A 5 -20.85 17.85 -9.94
CA LEU A 5 -19.74 18.13 -9.01
C LEU A 5 -18.64 18.88 -9.76
N LEU A 6 -18.51 20.18 -9.45
CA LEU A 6 -17.35 20.99 -9.80
C LEU A 6 -16.14 20.51 -8.99
N ALA A 7 -15.19 19.85 -9.66
CA ALA A 7 -13.87 19.57 -9.09
C ALA A 7 -13.10 20.90 -8.91
N ARG A 8 -13.15 21.46 -7.71
CA ARG A 8 -12.27 22.58 -7.31
C ARG A 8 -10.87 22.04 -7.01
N GLY A 9 -9.89 22.68 -7.63
CA GLY A 9 -8.49 22.25 -7.72
C GLY A 9 -7.86 21.72 -6.44
N LEU A 10 -7.31 20.50 -6.53
CA LEU A 10 -6.33 19.97 -5.60
C LEU A 10 -5.04 20.78 -5.73
N ARG A 11 -4.88 21.83 -4.91
CA ARG A 11 -3.56 22.45 -4.70
C ARG A 11 -2.68 21.40 -4.03
N ARG A 12 -1.69 20.90 -4.77
CA ARG A 12 -0.59 20.13 -4.19
C ARG A 12 0.22 21.06 -3.28
N HIS A 13 -0.11 21.11 -2.00
CA HIS A 13 0.80 21.70 -1.01
C HIS A 13 2.04 20.79 -0.93
N ARG A 14 3.11 21.15 -1.64
CA ARG A 14 4.45 20.64 -1.33
C ARG A 14 4.86 21.24 0.02
N ARG A 15 4.92 20.42 1.07
CA ARG A 15 5.63 20.78 2.31
C ARG A 15 7.13 20.87 1.99
N PRO A 16 7.82 22.00 2.20
CA PRO A 16 9.26 22.04 2.14
C PRO A 16 9.80 21.51 3.47
N GLY A 17 10.70 20.53 3.45
CA GLY A 17 11.45 20.14 4.66
C GLY A 17 11.61 18.65 4.97
N CYS A 18 11.07 17.71 4.19
CA CYS A 18 11.46 16.30 4.33
C CYS A 18 12.61 16.01 3.35
N ALA A 19 13.81 15.81 3.88
CA ALA A 19 14.93 15.28 3.12
C ALA A 19 14.48 14.03 2.36
N GLY A 20 14.67 14.03 1.04
CA GLY A 20 14.24 12.97 0.16
C GLY A 20 14.93 11.67 0.52
N GLY A 21 14.19 10.75 1.15
CA GLY A 21 14.57 9.35 1.21
C GLY A 21 14.81 8.84 -0.22
N ALA A 22 15.76 7.93 -0.40
CA ALA A 22 16.09 7.36 -1.70
C ALA A 22 14.86 6.68 -2.33
N HIS A 23 14.12 7.42 -3.15
CA HIS A 23 13.10 6.87 -4.01
C HIS A 23 13.87 6.12 -5.10
N GLY A 24 14.18 4.84 -4.83
CA GLY A 24 14.81 3.97 -5.83
C GLY A 24 14.09 4.13 -7.17
N ARG A 25 14.86 4.21 -8.27
CA ARG A 25 14.31 4.48 -9.60
C ARG A 25 13.11 3.57 -9.85
N PRO A 26 12.01 4.06 -10.48
CA PRO A 26 10.77 3.30 -10.63
C PRO A 26 10.96 1.85 -11.11
N ARG A 27 11.88 1.61 -12.04
CA ARG A 27 12.23 0.26 -12.52
C ARG A 27 12.80 -0.66 -11.45
N ALA A 28 13.74 -0.18 -10.63
CA ALA A 28 14.32 -0.97 -9.54
C ALA A 28 13.27 -1.35 -8.48
N ARG A 29 12.25 -0.49 -8.29
CA ARG A 29 11.10 -0.81 -7.44
C ARG A 29 10.22 -1.89 -8.08
N THR A 30 9.92 -1.80 -9.37
CA THR A 30 9.15 -2.83 -10.08
C THR A 30 9.82 -4.19 -10.01
N THR A 31 11.12 -4.28 -10.34
CA THR A 31 11.88 -5.54 -10.28
C THR A 31 11.85 -6.16 -8.89
N ARG A 32 11.99 -5.36 -7.83
CA ARG A 32 11.88 -5.87 -6.45
C ARG A 32 10.52 -6.52 -6.19
N TRP A 33 9.43 -5.91 -6.66
CA TRP A 33 8.09 -6.48 -6.49
C TRP A 33 7.90 -7.74 -7.33
N GLU A 34 8.36 -7.74 -8.57
CA GLU A 34 8.33 -8.91 -9.46
C GLU A 34 9.05 -10.10 -8.84
N THR A 35 10.26 -9.89 -8.31
CA THR A 35 11.04 -10.93 -7.63
C THR A 35 10.31 -11.49 -6.41
N ALA A 36 9.75 -10.63 -5.55
CA ALA A 36 9.01 -11.08 -4.37
C ALA A 36 7.77 -11.90 -4.74
N ILE A 37 7.00 -11.45 -5.74
CA ILE A 37 5.82 -12.18 -6.24
C ILE A 37 6.24 -13.53 -6.83
N ALA A 38 7.31 -13.57 -7.62
CA ALA A 38 7.83 -14.81 -8.19
C ALA A 38 8.35 -15.78 -7.12
N ALA A 39 8.84 -15.27 -5.99
CA ALA A 39 9.23 -16.07 -4.82
C ALA A 39 8.05 -16.57 -3.98
N GLY A 40 6.80 -16.25 -4.35
CA GLY A 40 5.60 -16.67 -3.63
C GLY A 40 5.25 -15.82 -2.42
N GLU A 41 5.91 -14.66 -2.25
CA GLU A 41 5.57 -13.74 -1.17
C GLU A 41 4.18 -13.14 -1.38
N GLN A 42 3.36 -13.20 -0.33
CA GLN A 42 1.99 -12.72 -0.37
C GLN A 42 1.94 -11.19 -0.39
N ARG A 43 1.08 -10.66 -1.27
CA ARG A 43 0.82 -9.24 -1.47
C ARG A 43 -0.67 -9.05 -1.69
N TRP A 44 -1.22 -7.98 -1.16
CA TRP A 44 -2.64 -7.67 -1.31
C TRP A 44 -2.82 -6.38 -2.09
N VAL A 45 -3.79 -6.40 -3.00
CA VAL A 45 -4.17 -5.25 -3.83
C VAL A 45 -5.66 -5.04 -3.66
N VAL A 46 -6.05 -3.80 -3.43
CA VAL A 46 -7.45 -3.39 -3.45
C VAL A 46 -7.73 -2.71 -4.77
N VAL A 47 -8.74 -3.20 -5.47
CA VAL A 47 -9.29 -2.61 -6.68
C VAL A 47 -10.67 -2.04 -6.38
N ASP A 48 -11.03 -0.92 -7.03
CA ASP A 48 -12.40 -0.42 -6.98
C ASP A 48 -13.31 -1.14 -7.99
N ALA A 49 -14.58 -0.74 -8.04
CA ALA A 49 -15.57 -1.31 -8.95
C ALA A 49 -15.23 -1.11 -10.44
N SER A 50 -14.33 -0.17 -10.78
CA SER A 50 -13.83 0.03 -12.15
C SER A 50 -12.60 -0.82 -12.46
N GLY A 51 -12.04 -1.52 -11.47
CA GLY A 51 -10.80 -2.29 -11.60
C GLY A 51 -9.53 -1.46 -11.36
N GLU A 52 -9.66 -0.20 -10.97
CA GLU A 52 -8.51 0.67 -10.69
C GLU A 52 -7.89 0.33 -9.32
N VAL A 53 -6.56 0.32 -9.25
CA VAL A 53 -5.85 0.03 -8.00
C VAL A 53 -5.96 1.20 -7.04
N VAL A 54 -6.59 0.96 -5.90
CA VAL A 54 -6.82 1.95 -4.83
C VAL A 54 -5.78 1.86 -3.72
N GLY A 55 -5.21 0.70 -3.49
CA GLY A 55 -4.19 0.51 -2.47
C GLY A 55 -3.54 -0.86 -2.53
N PHE A 56 -2.46 -1.03 -1.77
CA PHE A 56 -1.79 -2.31 -1.62
C PHE A 56 -1.15 -2.45 -0.24
N ALA A 57 -0.92 -3.70 0.16
CA ALA A 57 -0.14 -4.04 1.33
C ALA A 57 0.84 -5.19 1.05
N ALA A 58 1.93 -5.18 1.80
CA ALA A 58 2.97 -6.19 1.80
C ALA A 58 3.35 -6.51 3.24
N ALA A 59 3.29 -7.78 3.61
CA ALA A 59 3.69 -8.28 4.92
C ALA A 59 4.36 -9.64 4.77
N GLY A 60 5.09 -10.03 5.81
CA GLY A 60 5.82 -11.29 5.90
C GLY A 60 6.56 -11.38 7.23
N ASP A 61 7.50 -12.31 7.32
CA ASP A 61 8.30 -12.54 8.53
C ASP A 61 9.03 -11.24 8.94
N GLY A 62 9.20 -11.01 10.23
CA GLY A 62 9.88 -9.81 10.72
C GLY A 62 11.32 -9.75 10.25
N ARG A 63 11.78 -8.57 9.86
CA ARG A 63 13.15 -8.41 9.33
C ARG A 63 14.23 -8.46 10.41
N ASP A 64 13.86 -8.14 11.65
CA ASP A 64 14.77 -8.02 12.79
C ASP A 64 14.73 -9.25 13.71
N GLY A 65 13.70 -10.09 13.60
CA GLY A 65 13.63 -11.42 14.25
C GLY A 65 13.58 -11.41 15.78
N ASP A 66 13.30 -10.26 16.40
CA ASP A 66 13.33 -10.05 17.86
C ASP A 66 11.94 -9.80 18.48
N ILE A 67 10.86 -9.98 17.72
CA ILE A 67 9.48 -9.75 18.15
C ILE A 67 8.61 -11.00 17.89
N ASP A 68 7.73 -11.34 18.83
CA ASP A 68 6.69 -12.38 18.70
C ASP A 68 5.28 -11.73 18.73
N PRO A 69 4.42 -11.93 17.71
CA PRO A 69 4.66 -12.69 16.49
C PRO A 69 5.70 -12.05 15.57
N ASP A 70 6.51 -12.89 14.94
CA ASP A 70 7.51 -12.49 13.94
C ASP A 70 6.82 -12.16 12.61
N LEU A 71 6.08 -11.06 12.61
CA LEU A 71 5.27 -10.57 11.50
C LEU A 71 5.46 -9.07 11.35
N GLU A 72 5.78 -8.64 10.14
CA GLU A 72 5.98 -7.25 9.84
C GLU A 72 5.23 -6.82 8.58
N VAL A 73 4.58 -5.65 8.65
CA VAL A 73 4.00 -4.96 7.50
C VAL A 73 5.06 -4.07 6.86
N TYR A 74 5.70 -4.55 5.80
CA TYR A 74 6.75 -3.82 5.08
C TYR A 74 6.25 -2.57 4.37
N ALA A 75 5.02 -2.60 3.87
CA ALA A 75 4.41 -1.48 3.17
C ALA A 75 2.89 -1.55 3.24
N ILE A 76 2.27 -0.40 3.46
CA ILE A 76 0.85 -0.18 3.26
C ILE A 76 0.66 1.20 2.64
N ASN A 77 0.01 1.26 1.48
CA ASN A 77 -0.23 2.51 0.77
C ASN A 77 -1.64 2.52 0.20
N VAL A 78 -2.28 3.67 0.32
CA VAL A 78 -3.61 3.93 -0.26
C VAL A 78 -3.48 5.18 -1.13
N ARG A 79 -4.17 5.19 -2.27
CA ARG A 79 -4.24 6.37 -3.13
C ARG A 79 -4.95 7.48 -2.37
N ALA A 80 -4.57 8.73 -2.60
CA ALA A 80 -5.11 9.86 -1.83
C ALA A 80 -6.65 9.96 -1.86
N PHE A 81 -7.29 9.53 -2.96
CA PHE A 81 -8.75 9.50 -3.07
C PHE A 81 -9.41 8.39 -2.23
N GLY A 82 -8.66 7.38 -1.80
CA GLY A 82 -9.12 6.28 -0.95
C GLY A 82 -8.87 6.54 0.55
N TYR A 83 -8.43 7.73 0.94
CA TYR A 83 -8.29 8.06 2.36
C TYR A 83 -9.65 8.26 3.03
N GLY A 84 -9.77 7.84 4.29
CA GLY A 84 -11.02 7.96 5.05
C GLY A 84 -12.11 6.95 4.70
N THR A 85 -11.89 6.06 3.73
CA THR A 85 -12.88 5.05 3.30
C THR A 85 -12.75 3.71 4.00
N GLY A 86 -11.74 3.54 4.85
CA GLY A 86 -11.44 2.27 5.52
C GLY A 86 -10.54 1.31 4.73
N VAL A 87 -10.17 1.63 3.48
CA VAL A 87 -9.28 0.77 2.65
C VAL A 87 -7.97 0.42 3.36
N GLY A 88 -7.34 1.39 4.03
CA GLY A 88 -6.11 1.14 4.81
C GLY A 88 -6.34 0.20 5.99
N ALA A 89 -7.46 0.32 6.69
CA ALA A 89 -7.80 -0.57 7.80
C ALA A 89 -8.05 -2.00 7.32
N ALA A 90 -8.78 -2.16 6.21
CA ALA A 90 -9.03 -3.46 5.59
C ALA A 90 -7.75 -4.14 5.11
N LEU A 91 -6.85 -3.37 4.48
CA LEU A 91 -5.53 -3.86 4.06
C LEU A 91 -4.68 -4.30 5.26
N LEU A 92 -4.64 -3.50 6.33
CA LEU A 92 -3.89 -3.83 7.53
C LEU A 92 -4.41 -5.11 8.20
N ALA A 93 -5.73 -5.23 8.39
CA ALA A 93 -6.34 -6.42 8.96
C ALA A 93 -6.02 -7.67 8.13
N THR A 94 -6.21 -7.59 6.81
CA THR A 94 -5.91 -8.69 5.89
C THR A 94 -4.43 -9.10 5.95
N ALA A 95 -3.52 -8.12 5.99
CA ALA A 95 -2.09 -8.38 6.02
C ALA A 95 -1.63 -8.98 7.37
N ALA A 96 -2.22 -8.51 8.48
CA ALA A 96 -1.94 -9.02 9.81
C ALA A 96 -2.43 -10.48 10.01
N GLU A 97 -3.46 -10.88 9.28
CA GLU A 97 -4.04 -12.23 9.34
C GLU A 97 -3.31 -13.29 8.50
N ILE A 98 -2.23 -12.93 7.78
CA ILE A 98 -1.55 -13.84 6.84
C ILE A 98 -1.18 -15.19 7.47
N ARG A 99 -0.83 -15.20 8.77
CA ARG A 99 -0.41 -16.41 9.49
C ARG A 99 -1.52 -17.44 9.69
N LEU A 100 -2.78 -17.01 9.63
CA LEU A 100 -3.96 -17.89 9.75
C LEU A 100 -4.25 -18.69 8.47
N ARG A 101 -3.55 -18.39 7.37
CA ARG A 101 -3.80 -18.97 6.03
C ARG A 101 -2.64 -19.84 5.52
N ARG A 102 -1.65 -20.13 6.37
CA ARG A 102 -0.53 -21.06 6.12
C ARG A 102 -0.67 -22.29 7.00
#